data_AF-A0A3M4PU89-F1
#
_entry.id   AF-A0A3M4PU89-F1
#
_cell.length_a   1.000
_cell.length_b   1.000
_cell.length_c   1.000
_cell.angle_alpha   90.00
_cell.angle_beta   90.00
_cell.angle_gamma   90.00
#
_symmetry.space_group_name_H-M   'P 1'
#
loop_
_entity.id
_entity.type
_entity.pdbx_description
1 polymer ?
#
loop_
_entity_poly.entity_id
_entity_poly.type
_entity_poly.pdbx_seq_one_letter_code
_entity_poly.pdbx_strand_id
1 'polypeptide(L)'
;MRLDSTTFPVVKIVFDAPNEGGPEHAFVVFESLLARQQAFVLLHEKAVDENNHEHSHEERKHASIWMKKNKQALRAYVKGMIQVEPSAAQRLALKPFAVMFGKAWGYPLLVVESRDRAWALARDVLDEQVSDVAHF
;
A
#
# COMPACT_ATOMS: atom_id res chain seq x y z
N MET A 1 -9.33 3.73 -7.86
CA MET A 1 -8.56 3.73 -6.60
C MET A 1 -8.38 5.17 -6.14
N ARG A 2 -8.68 5.50 -4.88
CA ARG A 2 -8.43 6.80 -4.25
C ARG A 2 -7.51 6.63 -3.04
N LEU A 3 -6.61 7.59 -2.83
CA LEU A 3 -5.73 7.67 -1.65
C LEU A 3 -6.24 8.77 -0.71
N ASP A 4 -6.56 8.40 0.52
CA ASP A 4 -7.03 9.31 1.57
C ASP A 4 -5.92 9.54 2.59
N SER A 5 -5.45 10.78 2.73
CA SER A 5 -4.36 11.15 3.63
C SER A 5 -4.81 11.95 4.86
N THR A 6 -6.11 11.98 5.16
CA THR A 6 -6.65 12.68 6.34
C THR A 6 -6.12 12.17 7.67
N THR A 7 -5.67 10.91 7.71
CA THR A 7 -5.08 10.24 8.89
C THR A 7 -3.57 10.02 8.77
N PHE A 8 -2.87 10.82 7.95
CA PHE A 8 -1.43 10.72 7.78
C PHE A 8 -0.71 10.67 9.15
N PRO A 9 0.29 9.78 9.37
CA PRO A 9 1.05 8.98 8.39
C PRO A 9 0.41 7.66 7.96
N VAL A 10 -0.86 7.40 8.29
CA VAL A 10 -1.62 6.27 7.71
C VAL A 10 -2.47 6.77 6.55
N VAL A 11 -2.17 6.32 5.34
CA VAL A 11 -2.88 6.69 4.11
C VAL A 11 -3.83 5.56 3.73
N LYS A 12 -5.13 5.82 3.70
CA LYS A 12 -6.12 4.80 3.36
C LYS A 12 -6.26 4.65 1.85
N ILE A 13 -6.29 3.41 1.37
CA ILE A 13 -6.65 3.08 0.00
C ILE A 13 -8.15 2.77 -0.03
N VAL A 14 -8.89 3.50 -0.86
CA VAL A 14 -10.33 3.34 -1.03
C VAL A 14 -10.61 2.92 -2.47
N PHE A 15 -11.24 1.76 -2.61
CA PHE A 15 -11.70 1.17 -3.87
C PHE A 15 -13.23 1.22 -3.94
N ASP A 16 -13.81 2.42 -3.88
CA ASP A 16 -15.25 2.60 -4.09
C ASP A 16 -15.55 2.88 -5.58
N ALA A 17 -16.84 2.85 -5.95
CA ALA A 17 -17.42 3.00 -7.31
C ALA A 17 -16.86 4.22 -8.10
N PRO A 18 -17.09 4.28 -9.44
CA PRO A 18 -16.11 4.75 -10.43
C PRO A 18 -15.42 6.05 -10.03
N ASN A 19 -14.10 5.97 -9.90
CA ASN A 19 -13.25 7.11 -9.61
C ASN A 19 -13.40 8.13 -10.75
N GLU A 20 -14.13 9.22 -10.53
CA GLU A 20 -14.39 10.26 -11.54
C GLU A 20 -13.08 10.88 -12.11
N GLY A 21 -11.96 10.74 -11.39
CA GLY A 21 -10.62 11.20 -11.80
C GLY A 21 -9.72 10.15 -12.48
N GLY A 22 -10.17 8.91 -12.69
CA GLY A 22 -9.37 7.87 -13.36
C GLY A 22 -8.10 7.42 -12.62
N PRO A 23 -7.23 6.59 -13.24
CA PRO A 23 -6.01 6.05 -12.63
C PRO A 23 -4.89 7.09 -12.45
N GLU A 24 -4.82 8.08 -13.33
CA GLU A 24 -3.78 9.11 -13.33
C GLU A 24 -3.84 9.98 -12.07
N HIS A 25 -5.05 10.30 -11.60
CA HIS A 25 -5.24 11.10 -10.38
C HIS A 25 -4.68 10.41 -9.13
N ALA A 26 -4.73 9.07 -9.07
CA ALA A 26 -4.17 8.34 -7.94
C ALA A 26 -2.64 8.45 -7.87
N PHE A 27 -1.95 8.41 -9.02
CA PHE A 27 -0.49 8.57 -9.07
C PHE A 27 -0.06 9.98 -8.67
N VAL A 28 -0.77 11.02 -9.09
CA VAL A 28 -0.47 12.42 -8.70
C VAL A 28 -0.59 12.61 -7.18
N VAL A 29 -1.63 12.06 -6.58
CA VAL A 29 -1.78 12.08 -5.11
C VAL A 29 -0.64 11.30 -4.44
N PHE A 30 -0.25 10.15 -5.00
CA PHE A 30 0.84 9.35 -4.46
C PHE A 30 2.20 10.06 -4.56
N GLU A 31 2.50 10.70 -5.68
CA GLU A 31 3.69 11.54 -5.85
C GLU A 31 3.72 12.70 -4.85
N SER A 32 2.56 13.33 -4.60
CA SER A 32 2.43 14.38 -3.59
C SER A 32 2.69 13.87 -2.17
N LEU A 33 2.39 12.60 -1.87
CA LEU A 33 2.74 11.96 -0.61
C LEU A 33 4.24 11.69 -0.51
N LEU A 34 4.87 11.19 -1.58
CA LEU A 34 6.31 10.95 -1.64
C LEU A 34 7.11 12.26 -1.53
N ALA A 35 6.61 13.35 -2.11
CA ALA A 35 7.24 14.67 -2.03
C ALA A 35 7.32 15.22 -0.59
N ARG A 36 6.52 14.71 0.35
CA ARG A 36 6.62 15.07 1.78
C ARG A 36 7.89 14.53 2.43
N GLN A 37 8.58 13.58 1.80
CA GLN A 37 9.79 12.94 2.32
C GLN A 37 9.67 12.40 3.76
N GLN A 38 8.46 11.96 4.12
CA GLN A 38 8.13 11.50 5.45
C GLN A 38 7.59 10.08 5.37
N ALA A 39 7.96 9.22 6.32
CA ALA A 39 7.52 7.84 6.35
C ALA A 39 6.00 7.73 6.50
N PHE A 40 5.38 6.82 5.72
CA PHE A 40 3.96 6.51 5.82
C PHE A 40 3.67 5.06 5.45
N VAL A 41 2.46 4.61 5.79
CA VAL A 41 1.93 3.31 5.40
C VAL A 41 0.66 3.47 4.60
N LEU A 42 0.47 2.55 3.66
CA LEU A 42 -0.78 2.38 2.95
C LEU A 42 -1.66 1.37 3.71
N LEU A 43 -2.94 1.68 3.88
CA LEU A 43 -3.88 0.82 4.57
C LEU A 43 -5.14 0.59 3.74
N HIS A 44 -5.43 -0.67 3.41
CA HIS A 44 -6.69 -1.07 2.82
C HIS A 44 -7.51 -1.87 3.85
N GLU A 45 -8.57 -1.23 4.37
CA GLU A 45 -9.36 -1.74 5.50
C GLU A 45 -10.44 -2.76 5.10
N LYS A 46 -10.78 -2.85 3.81
CA LYS A 46 -11.80 -3.78 3.32
C LYS A 46 -11.14 -5.10 2.92
N ALA A 47 -11.84 -6.21 3.19
CA ALA A 47 -11.47 -7.53 2.68
C ALA A 47 -11.33 -7.49 1.15
N VAL A 48 -10.47 -8.35 0.61
CA VAL A 48 -10.37 -8.50 -0.84
C VAL A 48 -11.67 -9.12 -1.32
N ASP A 49 -12.50 -8.33 -2.00
CA ASP A 49 -13.63 -8.90 -2.72
C ASP A 49 -13.06 -9.65 -3.93
N GLU A 50 -13.29 -10.96 -3.99
CA GLU A 50 -12.85 -11.82 -5.10
C GLU A 50 -13.38 -11.33 -6.46
N ASN A 51 -14.44 -10.51 -6.48
CA ASN A 51 -15.01 -9.92 -7.69
C ASN A 51 -14.40 -8.57 -8.09
N ASN A 52 -13.48 -8.01 -7.30
CA ASN A 52 -13.08 -6.63 -7.45
C ASN A 52 -11.60 -6.48 -7.84
N HIS A 53 -11.43 -6.27 -9.15
CA HIS A 53 -10.36 -5.52 -9.84
C HIS A 53 -9.43 -6.38 -10.68
N GLU A 54 -9.97 -6.88 -11.79
CA GLU A 54 -9.14 -7.10 -12.96
C GLU A 54 -8.67 -5.74 -13.50
N HIS A 55 -7.55 -5.23 -12.96
CA HIS A 55 -6.89 -4.05 -13.51
C HIS A 55 -6.58 -4.32 -14.99
N SER A 56 -7.01 -3.40 -15.85
CA SER A 56 -6.78 -3.54 -17.28
C SER A 56 -5.27 -3.64 -17.58
N HIS A 57 -4.92 -4.29 -18.67
CA HIS A 57 -3.53 -4.44 -19.09
C HIS A 57 -2.79 -3.08 -19.18
N GLU A 58 -3.50 -2.02 -19.55
CA GLU A 58 -2.96 -0.65 -19.63
C GLU A 58 -2.71 -0.04 -18.23
N GLU A 59 -3.56 -0.28 -17.24
CA GLU A 59 -3.34 0.16 -15.86
C GLU A 59 -2.10 -0.51 -15.25
N ARG A 60 -1.89 -1.80 -15.53
CA ARG A 60 -0.70 -2.54 -15.09
C ARG A 60 0.59 -1.99 -15.72
N LYS A 61 0.53 -1.60 -16.99
CA LYS A 61 1.65 -1.01 -17.72
C LYS A 61 2.00 0.38 -17.18
N HIS A 62 1.02 1.25 -16.95
CA HIS A 62 1.22 2.57 -16.37
C HIS A 62 1.77 2.50 -14.95
N ALA A 63 1.22 1.60 -14.11
CA ALA A 63 1.78 1.33 -12.78
C ALA A 63 3.24 0.88 -12.85
N SER A 64 3.59 -0.01 -13.79
CA SER A 64 4.95 -0.50 -13.96
C SER A 64 5.96 0.60 -14.32
N ILE A 65 5.60 1.52 -15.20
CA ILE A 65 6.46 2.65 -15.58
C ILE A 65 6.61 3.62 -14.40
N TRP A 66 5.50 3.96 -13.74
CA TRP A 66 5.49 4.87 -12.60
C TRP A 66 6.32 4.33 -11.43
N MET A 67 6.16 3.05 -11.09
CA MET A 67 6.94 2.37 -10.05
C MET A 67 8.44 2.45 -10.32
N LYS A 68 8.87 2.21 -11.56
CA LYS A 68 10.29 2.28 -11.92
C LYS A 68 10.88 3.67 -11.68
N LYS A 69 10.13 4.73 -12.03
CA LYS A 69 10.55 6.13 -11.80
C LYS A 69 10.63 6.47 -10.32
N ASN A 70 9.68 5.98 -9.52
CA ASN A 70 9.53 6.36 -8.11
C ASN A 70 10.16 5.36 -7.12
N LYS A 71 10.81 4.30 -7.59
CA LYS A 71 11.27 3.17 -6.78
C LYS A 71 12.11 3.57 -5.56
N GLN A 72 13.02 4.53 -5.72
CA GLN A 72 13.88 4.97 -4.62
C GLN A 72 13.06 5.66 -3.51
N ALA A 73 12.17 6.59 -3.89
CA ALA A 73 11.29 7.28 -2.95
C ALA A 73 10.31 6.33 -2.28
N LEU A 74 9.75 5.37 -3.04
CA LEU A 74 8.89 4.31 -2.49
C LEU A 74 9.61 3.52 -1.40
N ARG A 75 10.85 3.08 -1.65
CA ARG A 75 11.66 2.33 -0.67
C ARG A 75 12.03 3.16 0.56
N ALA A 76 12.24 4.46 0.39
CA ALA A 76 12.61 5.35 1.49
C ALA A 76 11.42 5.65 2.42
N TYR A 77 10.26 5.95 1.84
CA TYR A 77 9.15 6.57 2.56
C TYR A 77 7.93 5.67 2.78
N VAL A 78 7.72 4.63 1.95
CA VAL A 78 6.59 3.71 2.14
C VAL A 78 7.05 2.52 3.00
N LYS A 79 6.58 2.45 4.24
CA LYS A 79 6.96 1.38 5.19
C LYS A 79 6.25 0.06 4.94
N GLY A 80 5.11 0.13 4.26
CA GLY A 80 4.39 -1.05 3.83
C GLY A 80 2.99 -0.72 3.35
N MET A 81 2.36 -1.71 2.74
CA MET A 81 0.92 -1.74 2.50
C MET A 81 0.31 -2.81 3.40
N ILE A 82 -0.74 -2.45 4.14
CA ILE A 82 -1.48 -3.36 5.01
C ILE A 82 -2.84 -3.64 4.39
N GLN A 83 -3.15 -4.92 4.23
CA GLN A 83 -4.40 -5.43 3.69
C GLN A 83 -5.16 -6.19 4.79
N VAL A 84 -6.43 -5.86 4.99
CA VAL A 84 -7.32 -6.66 5.83
C VAL A 84 -7.84 -7.84 5.00
N GLU A 85 -7.75 -9.04 5.56
CA GLU A 85 -8.33 -10.26 5.01
C GLU A 85 -8.74 -11.18 6.17
N PRO A 86 -10.04 -11.23 6.55
CA PRO A 86 -10.51 -12.01 7.70
C PRO A 86 -10.31 -13.53 7.56
N SER A 87 -10.34 -14.08 6.34
CA SER A 87 -10.19 -15.52 6.10
C SER A 87 -8.74 -15.96 6.23
N ALA A 88 -8.47 -16.84 7.19
CA ALA A 88 -7.13 -17.41 7.39
C ALA A 88 -6.63 -18.17 6.14
N ALA A 89 -7.55 -18.85 5.43
CA ALA A 89 -7.21 -19.57 4.21
C ALA A 89 -6.82 -18.61 3.08
N GLN A 90 -7.56 -17.51 2.88
CA GLN A 90 -7.21 -16.49 1.88
C GLN A 90 -5.93 -15.74 2.25
N ARG A 91 -5.70 -15.40 3.54
CA ARG A 91 -4.40 -14.85 3.99
C ARG A 91 -3.23 -15.77 3.63
N LEU A 92 -3.39 -17.08 3.78
CA LEU A 92 -2.36 -18.05 3.42
C LEU A 92 -2.13 -18.09 1.90
N ALA A 93 -3.22 -18.07 1.12
CA ALA A 93 -3.17 -18.06 -0.35
C ALA A 93 -2.50 -16.80 -0.91
N LEU A 94 -2.56 -15.66 -0.21
CA LEU A 94 -1.95 -14.39 -0.62
C LEU A 94 -0.43 -14.31 -0.38
N LYS A 95 0.17 -15.22 0.40
CA LYS A 95 1.61 -15.14 0.74
C LYS A 95 2.54 -15.09 -0.48
N PRO A 96 2.38 -15.94 -1.52
CA PRO A 96 3.24 -15.88 -2.71
C PRO A 96 3.12 -14.54 -3.43
N PHE A 97 1.90 -14.00 -3.53
CA PHE A 97 1.66 -12.69 -4.12
C PHE A 97 2.34 -11.58 -3.31
N ALA A 98 2.23 -11.58 -1.98
CA ALA A 98 2.89 -10.59 -1.12
C ALA A 98 4.41 -10.57 -1.29
N VAL A 99 5.04 -11.74 -1.47
CA VAL A 99 6.49 -11.84 -1.75
C VAL A 99 6.84 -11.23 -3.11
N MET A 100 6.08 -11.53 -4.17
CA MET A 100 6.31 -10.94 -5.50
C MET A 100 6.07 -9.44 -5.50
N PHE A 101 5.00 -8.99 -4.82
CA PHE A 101 4.67 -7.58 -4.64
C PHE A 101 5.84 -6.82 -4.01
N GLY A 102 6.39 -7.32 -2.89
CA GLY A 102 7.49 -6.65 -2.21
C GLY A 102 8.74 -6.50 -3.07
N LYS A 103 9.05 -7.49 -3.92
CA LYS A 103 10.16 -7.40 -4.88
C LYS A 103 9.91 -6.36 -5.97
N ALA A 104 8.68 -6.25 -6.46
CA ALA A 104 8.30 -5.32 -7.51
C ALA A 104 8.29 -3.87 -7.01
N TRP A 105 7.64 -3.62 -5.87
CA TRP A 105 7.38 -2.28 -5.33
C TRP A 105 8.51 -1.76 -4.43
N GLY A 106 9.27 -2.66 -3.80
CA GLY A 106 10.37 -2.32 -2.90
C GLY A 106 9.98 -2.09 -1.44
N TYR A 107 8.71 -2.25 -1.08
CA TYR A 107 8.18 -2.22 0.28
C TYR A 107 7.22 -3.41 0.52
N PRO A 108 7.04 -3.88 1.76
CA PRO A 108 6.28 -5.11 2.03
C PRO A 108 4.76 -4.93 1.85
N LEU A 109 4.08 -6.01 1.45
CA LEU A 109 2.64 -6.19 1.61
C LEU A 109 2.40 -7.06 2.84
N LEU A 110 1.68 -6.53 3.83
CA LEU A 110 1.33 -7.15 5.09
C LEU A 110 -0.16 -7.47 5.08
N VAL A 111 -0.54 -8.66 5.52
CA VAL A 111 -1.95 -9.09 5.51
C VAL A 111 -2.37 -9.52 6.90
N VAL A 112 -3.46 -8.94 7.41
CA VAL A 112 -3.93 -9.12 8.79
C VAL A 112 -5.42 -9.46 8.84
N GLU A 113 -5.86 -10.05 9.95
CA GLU A 113 -7.20 -10.60 10.10
C GLU A 113 -8.29 -9.56 10.35
N SER A 114 -7.94 -8.34 10.78
CA SER A 114 -8.93 -7.36 11.19
C SER A 114 -8.45 -5.93 11.01
N ARG A 115 -9.42 -5.01 10.98
CA ARG A 115 -9.16 -3.56 10.95
C ARG A 115 -8.33 -3.11 12.15
N ASP A 116 -8.68 -3.57 13.36
CA ASP A 116 -7.99 -3.16 14.58
C ASP A 116 -6.53 -3.64 14.58
N ARG A 117 -6.29 -4.87 14.11
CA ARG A 117 -4.93 -5.38 13.93
C ARG A 117 -4.16 -4.57 12.88
N ALA A 118 -4.82 -4.16 11.81
CA ALA A 118 -4.21 -3.35 10.76
C ALA A 118 -3.76 -1.98 11.28
N TRP A 119 -4.58 -1.32 12.08
CA TRP A 119 -4.23 -0.05 12.72
C TRP A 119 -3.15 -0.19 13.80
N ALA A 120 -3.16 -1.28 14.56
CA ALA A 120 -2.08 -1.59 15.50
C ALA A 120 -0.75 -1.76 14.75
N LEU A 121 -0.74 -2.62 13.73
CA LEU A 121 0.45 -2.87 12.92
C LEU A 121 0.93 -1.60 12.20
N ALA A 122 0.01 -0.76 11.71
CA ALA A 122 0.35 0.51 11.08
C ALA A 122 1.14 1.42 12.04
N ARG A 123 0.73 1.49 13.31
CA ARG A 123 1.48 2.24 14.33
C ARG A 123 2.83 1.61 14.61
N ASP A 124 2.87 0.29 14.83
CA ASP A 124 4.10 -0.43 15.15
C ASP A 124 5.19 -0.19 14.08
N VAL A 125 4.86 -0.35 12.79
CA VAL A 125 5.85 -0.17 11.70
C VAL A 125 6.24 1.30 11.45
N LEU A 126 5.43 2.25 11.91
CA LEU A 126 5.75 3.67 11.87
C LEU A 126 6.59 4.08 13.09
N ASP A 127 6.34 3.48 14.25
CA ASP A 127 7.03 3.73 15.51
C ASP A 127 8.41 3.06 15.57
N GLU A 128 8.62 1.95 14.86
CA GLU A 128 9.94 1.34 14.63
C GLU A 128 10.94 2.30 13.92
N GLN A 129 10.52 3.52 13.53
CA GLN A 129 11.39 4.61 13.10
C GLN A 129 11.81 5.60 14.19
N VAL A 130 11.41 5.42 15.46
CA VAL A 130 11.94 6.20 16.60
C VAL A 130 13.15 5.49 17.24
N SER A 131 13.45 4.24 16.88
CA SER A 131 14.64 3.53 17.34
C SER A 131 15.43 2.99 16.15
N ASP A 132 16.64 3.52 15.99
CA ASP A 132 17.69 3.14 15.06
C ASP A 132 17.55 1.78 14.35
N VAL A 133 17.72 1.81 13.03
CA VAL A 133 18.61 0.83 12.39
C VAL A 133 19.72 1.59 11.68
N ALA A 134 20.62 2.12 12.51
CA ALA A 134 22.04 2.14 12.20
C ALA A 134 22.50 0.70 11.90
N HIS A 135 23.32 0.56 10.85
CA HIS A 135 24.29 -0.52 10.60
C HIS A 135 23.84 -1.96 10.92
N PHE A 136 23.61 -2.87 9.96
CA PHE A 136 24.59 -3.42 9.02
C PHE A 136 23.87 -4.25 7.96
#